data_AF-A0A4Q4YLR7-F1
#
_entry.id   AF-A0A4Q4YLR7-F1
#
_cell.length_a   1.000
_cell.length_b   1.000
_cell.length_c   1.000
_cell.angle_alpha   90.00
_cell.angle_beta   90.00
_cell.angle_gamma   90.00
#
_symmetry.space_group_name_H-M   'P 1'
#
loop_
_entity.id
_entity.type
_entity.pdbx_description
1 polymer ?
#
loop_
_entity_poly.entity_id
_entity_poly.type
_entity_poly.pdbx_seq_one_letter_code
_entity_poly.pdbx_strand_id
1 'polypeptide(L)'
;MTASGTEHTVYLGKSRLQRLPYEIFGFIVQNLDLEDVFELSLCSRDFQYLIRDERFCRAVITAKAPYALETQEAKRTGFARALRRLVKRRTAVSQAYPYLIGIVGLADSYVYHGGVICYIVEARPKRWLRILDLHNSANIEMVVDIPTLVTEAVLGTRKSTRYKFRVLHHAAGITTCLFSFALPNTENWLLVFKAEEQTIFEPLRLDSTARIFVRNNAEYLYFGTHSDDGGDGFRRWVLRGFAIKENLWFPKKMQLSNLVGYDIGSTACFEVIDDHFYGLSNQTAFEIEEIDWTSYYYCFRFRLDDPDARKTQVMKRQDSWRRHHSEGPIDDRWSLLKLEKDEDSGKIKIVECRKEWLAGKSGSRRTYYTKEVVFPAAYNDGDLPVTSSNEDTSDDQAANVIEYLNRPKSAALEERSAHNTLNAFAYGLGHGG
;
A
#
# COMPACT_ATOMS: atom_id res chain seq x y z
N MET A 1 -13.30 54.51 49.93
CA MET A 1 -12.66 53.18 50.10
C MET A 1 -13.55 52.19 49.38
N THR A 2 -13.29 52.06 48.08
CA THR A 2 -12.62 50.92 47.41
C THR A 2 -13.62 49.83 47.06
N ALA A 3 -13.92 49.81 45.76
CA ALA A 3 -14.67 48.81 45.06
C ALA A 3 -14.00 47.43 45.15
N SER A 4 -14.81 46.37 45.24
CA SER A 4 -14.45 45.04 44.76
C SER A 4 -15.69 44.36 44.17
N GLY A 5 -16.31 45.03 43.19
CA GLY A 5 -17.26 44.39 42.29
C GLY A 5 -16.60 44.29 40.93
N THR A 6 -16.00 43.15 40.62
CA THR A 6 -15.66 42.65 39.27
C THR A 6 -14.81 41.38 39.41
N GLU A 7 -15.35 40.22 39.01
CA GLU A 7 -14.65 39.14 38.26
C GLU A 7 -15.27 37.72 38.35
N HIS A 8 -16.38 37.50 39.06
CA HIS A 8 -16.91 36.12 39.18
C HIS A 8 -18.04 35.70 38.23
N THR A 9 -18.52 36.55 37.33
CA THR A 9 -19.77 36.30 36.58
C THR A 9 -19.62 35.87 35.11
N VAL A 10 -18.41 35.60 34.59
CA VAL A 10 -18.23 35.22 33.17
C VAL A 10 -18.15 33.70 32.92
N TYR A 11 -17.98 32.87 33.95
CA TYR A 11 -17.65 31.45 33.78
C TYR A 11 -18.72 30.44 34.20
N LEU A 12 -19.97 30.85 34.43
CA LEU A 12 -20.99 29.99 35.05
C LEU A 12 -21.49 28.79 34.21
N GLY A 13 -21.00 28.59 32.98
CA GLY A 13 -21.35 27.44 32.13
C GLY A 13 -20.16 26.64 31.58
N LYS A 14 -18.92 27.02 31.89
CA LYS A 14 -17.72 26.40 31.31
C LYS A 14 -17.13 25.34 32.25
N SER A 15 -16.86 24.15 31.71
CA SER A 15 -16.20 23.06 32.43
C SER A 15 -14.79 23.50 32.88
N ARG A 16 -14.24 22.85 33.91
CA ARG A 16 -12.86 23.15 34.38
C ARG A 16 -11.83 23.00 33.27
N LEU A 17 -12.08 22.07 32.36
CA LEU A 17 -11.23 21.80 31.20
C LEU A 17 -11.25 22.95 30.18
N GLN A 18 -12.41 23.58 29.95
CA GLN A 18 -12.56 24.73 29.04
C GLN A 18 -11.90 26.02 29.58
N ARG A 19 -11.49 26.04 30.85
CA ARG A 19 -10.83 27.18 31.48
C ARG A 19 -9.31 27.05 31.47
N LEU A 20 -8.77 25.93 30.98
CA LEU A 20 -7.33 25.77 30.88
C LEU A 20 -6.76 26.72 29.83
N PRO A 21 -5.55 27.29 30.06
CA PRO A 21 -4.82 28.01 29.03
C PRO A 21 -4.61 27.13 27.79
N TYR A 22 -4.59 27.78 26.64
CA TYR A 22 -4.45 27.12 25.33
C TYR A 22 -3.22 26.20 25.27
N GLU A 23 -2.11 26.62 25.87
CA GLU A 23 -0.84 25.91 25.91
C GLU A 23 -0.94 24.62 26.73
N ILE A 24 -1.56 24.69 27.91
CA ILE A 24 -1.76 23.53 28.79
C ILE A 24 -2.67 22.52 28.12
N PHE A 25 -3.72 23.00 27.46
CA PHE A 25 -4.62 22.14 26.72
C PHE A 25 -3.93 21.47 25.52
N GLY A 26 -3.01 22.19 24.85
CA GLY A 26 -2.17 21.63 23.80
C GLY A 26 -1.31 20.46 24.26
N PHE A 27 -0.73 20.53 25.46
CA PHE A 27 0.02 19.40 26.03
C PHE A 27 -0.84 18.17 26.29
N ILE A 28 -2.09 18.36 26.77
CA ILE A 28 -3.02 17.25 26.97
C ILE A 28 -3.32 16.57 25.63
N VAL A 29 -3.65 17.38 24.62
CA VAL A 29 -4.06 16.88 23.30
C VAL A 29 -2.93 16.18 22.56
N GLN A 30 -1.67 16.56 22.75
CA GLN A 30 -0.52 15.82 22.18
C GLN A 30 -0.44 14.36 22.66
N ASN A 31 -1.03 14.04 23.81
CA ASN A 31 -1.07 12.69 24.36
C ASN A 31 -2.32 11.90 23.92
N LEU A 32 -3.26 12.52 23.21
CA LEU A 32 -4.43 11.87 22.66
C LEU A 32 -4.15 11.32 21.24
N ASP A 33 -4.92 10.32 20.84
CA ASP A 33 -4.95 9.84 19.45
C ASP A 33 -5.77 10.78 18.57
N LEU A 34 -5.56 10.72 17.24
CA LEU A 34 -6.19 11.65 16.30
C LEU A 34 -7.72 11.60 16.37
N GLU A 35 -8.26 10.40 16.53
CA GLU A 35 -9.68 10.12 16.70
C GLU A 35 -10.22 10.78 17.99
N ASP A 36 -9.51 10.64 19.12
CA ASP A 36 -9.92 11.26 20.39
C ASP A 36 -9.88 12.79 20.33
N VAL A 37 -8.88 13.38 19.66
CA VAL A 37 -8.83 14.83 19.42
C VAL A 37 -10.04 15.29 18.62
N PHE A 38 -10.41 14.53 17.60
CA PHE A 38 -11.57 14.84 16.78
C PHE A 38 -12.87 14.74 17.58
N GLU A 39 -13.09 13.66 18.33
CA GLU A 39 -14.27 13.50 19.17
C GLU A 39 -14.37 14.58 20.25
N LEU A 40 -13.25 14.92 20.91
CA LEU A 40 -13.19 16.01 21.89
C LEU A 40 -13.62 17.35 21.31
N SER A 41 -13.26 17.60 20.04
CA SER A 41 -13.67 18.82 19.32
C SER A 41 -15.17 18.88 19.04
N LEU A 42 -15.85 17.73 19.01
CA LEU A 42 -17.29 17.61 18.82
C LEU A 42 -18.08 17.76 20.12
N CYS A 43 -17.44 17.52 21.28
CA CYS A 43 -18.09 17.63 22.59
C CYS A 43 -18.53 19.06 22.95
N SER A 44 -17.84 20.10 22.46
CA SER A 44 -18.19 21.51 22.75
C SER A 44 -17.74 22.47 21.66
N ARG A 45 -18.49 23.57 21.48
CA ARG A 45 -18.11 24.69 20.61
C ARG A 45 -16.76 25.29 21.00
N ASP A 46 -16.46 25.33 22.30
CA ASP A 46 -15.19 25.85 22.82
C ASP A 46 -13.97 25.01 22.38
N PHE A 47 -14.17 23.74 21.99
CA PHE A 47 -13.10 22.85 21.53
C PHE A 47 -13.04 22.71 20.01
N GLN A 48 -13.92 23.39 19.25
CA GLN A 48 -13.89 23.29 17.79
C GLN A 48 -12.59 23.82 17.16
N TYR A 49 -11.83 24.66 17.87
CA TYR A 49 -10.53 25.12 17.40
C TYR A 49 -9.53 23.97 17.21
N LEU A 50 -9.68 22.85 17.93
CA LEU A 50 -8.76 21.70 17.85
C LEU A 50 -8.71 21.07 16.46
N ILE A 51 -9.81 21.17 15.71
CA ILE A 51 -9.90 20.66 14.33
C ILE A 51 -9.99 21.78 13.30
N ARG A 52 -9.84 23.06 13.69
CA ARG A 52 -9.99 24.23 12.80
C ARG A 52 -8.76 25.12 12.77
N ASP A 53 -8.03 25.23 13.86
CA ASP A 53 -6.81 26.04 13.94
C ASP A 53 -5.66 25.32 13.22
N GLU A 54 -5.05 26.00 12.27
CA GLU A 54 -4.00 25.44 11.40
C GLU A 54 -2.72 25.10 12.17
N ARG A 55 -2.32 25.94 13.14
CA ARG A 55 -1.08 25.70 13.91
C ARG A 55 -1.23 24.49 14.80
N PHE A 56 -2.38 24.39 15.46
CA PHE A 56 -2.73 23.26 16.29
C PHE A 56 -2.81 21.95 15.49
N CYS A 57 -3.60 21.95 14.41
CA CYS A 57 -3.76 20.78 13.56
C CYS A 57 -2.43 20.33 12.95
N ARG A 58 -1.57 21.28 12.55
CA ARG A 58 -0.21 20.98 12.08
C ARG A 58 0.60 20.24 13.12
N ALA A 59 0.62 20.70 14.37
CA ALA A 59 1.38 20.06 15.43
C ALA A 59 0.90 18.62 15.68
N VAL A 60 -0.42 18.44 15.79
CA VAL A 60 -1.04 17.14 16.08
C VAL A 60 -0.81 16.14 14.95
N ILE A 61 -1.14 16.51 13.70
CA ILE A 61 -1.04 15.57 12.57
C ILE A 61 0.40 15.22 12.22
N THR A 62 1.33 16.17 12.36
CA THR A 62 2.77 15.92 12.12
C THR A 62 3.37 15.02 13.19
N ALA A 63 2.84 15.06 14.42
CA ALA A 63 3.33 14.23 15.51
C ALA A 63 2.81 12.78 15.45
N LYS A 64 1.58 12.57 14.94
CA LYS A 64 0.86 11.29 15.04
C LYS A 64 0.70 10.52 13.73
N ALA A 65 0.81 11.22 12.60
CA ALA A 65 0.68 10.62 11.28
C ALA A 65 1.49 11.41 10.22
N PRO A 66 2.79 11.64 10.43
CA PRO A 66 3.61 12.43 9.51
C PRO A 66 3.66 11.87 8.09
N TYR A 67 3.49 10.56 7.92
CA TYR A 67 3.55 9.88 6.63
C TYR A 67 2.19 9.57 6.02
N ALA A 68 1.08 9.92 6.68
CA ALA A 68 -0.24 9.82 6.05
C ALA A 68 -0.31 10.72 4.80
N LEU A 69 -1.04 10.25 3.78
CA LEU A 69 -1.23 10.98 2.53
C LEU A 69 -1.78 12.39 2.77
N GLU A 70 -2.78 12.52 3.64
CA GLU A 70 -3.39 13.80 3.99
C GLU A 70 -2.37 14.77 4.62
N THR A 71 -1.44 14.25 5.42
CA THR A 71 -0.39 15.05 6.07
C THR A 71 0.62 15.57 5.05
N GLN A 72 0.99 14.75 4.07
CA GLN A 72 1.87 15.15 2.98
C GLN A 72 1.23 16.23 2.10
N GLU A 73 -0.06 16.08 1.79
CA GLU A 73 -0.85 17.06 1.03
C GLU A 73 -1.12 18.36 1.80
N ALA A 74 -1.11 18.31 3.15
CA ALA A 74 -1.51 19.41 4.03
C ALA A 74 -0.73 20.71 3.78
N LYS A 75 0.52 20.64 3.33
CA LYS A 75 1.32 21.82 2.98
C LYS A 75 0.66 22.67 1.88
N ARG A 76 -0.09 22.04 0.98
CA ARG A 76 -0.82 22.70 -0.11
C ARG A 76 -2.29 22.95 0.24
N THR A 77 -2.93 22.03 0.96
CA THR A 77 -4.39 22.05 1.16
C THR A 77 -4.85 22.57 2.53
N GLY A 78 -3.94 22.78 3.47
CA GLY A 78 -4.21 23.13 4.87
C GLY A 78 -4.25 21.91 5.80
N PHE A 79 -3.66 22.05 7.00
CA PHE A 79 -3.55 21.02 8.02
C PHE A 79 -4.88 20.76 8.73
N ALA A 80 -5.73 21.77 8.92
CA ALA A 80 -7.03 21.55 9.55
C ALA A 80 -7.94 20.69 8.64
N ARG A 81 -7.88 20.91 7.33
CA ARG A 81 -8.58 20.05 6.36
C ARG A 81 -8.00 18.64 6.34
N ALA A 82 -6.68 18.50 6.33
CA ALA A 82 -5.98 17.22 6.35
C ALA A 82 -6.36 16.37 7.57
N LEU A 83 -6.30 16.95 8.77
CA LEU A 83 -6.67 16.25 10.02
C LEU A 83 -8.09 15.69 9.95
N ARG A 84 -9.06 16.54 9.56
CA ARG A 84 -10.46 16.12 9.43
C ARG A 84 -10.65 15.04 8.36
N ARG A 85 -9.92 15.09 7.24
CA ARG A 85 -9.98 14.06 6.18
C ARG A 85 -9.42 12.74 6.67
N LEU A 86 -8.26 12.76 7.34
CA LEU A 86 -7.58 11.59 7.86
C LEU A 86 -8.44 10.84 8.87
N VAL A 87 -8.94 11.55 9.90
CA VAL A 87 -9.80 10.93 10.92
C VAL A 87 -11.07 10.40 10.27
N LYS A 88 -11.73 11.19 9.42
CA LYS A 88 -12.92 10.71 8.71
C LYS A 88 -12.66 9.42 7.94
N ARG A 89 -11.58 9.37 7.15
CA ARG A 89 -11.19 8.17 6.39
C ARG A 89 -11.03 6.97 7.32
N ARG A 90 -10.28 7.11 8.41
CA ARG A 90 -10.05 6.04 9.39
C ARG A 90 -11.36 5.56 10.02
N THR A 91 -12.22 6.48 10.45
CA THR A 91 -13.54 6.15 11.01
C THR A 91 -14.46 5.44 10.01
N ALA A 92 -14.51 5.91 8.76
CA ALA A 92 -15.33 5.27 7.72
C ALA A 92 -14.87 3.84 7.41
N VAL A 93 -13.54 3.63 7.38
CA VAL A 93 -12.96 2.30 7.15
C VAL A 93 -13.21 1.39 8.35
N SER A 94 -12.97 1.87 9.58
CA SER A 94 -13.15 1.05 10.78
C SER A 94 -14.60 0.66 11.04
N GLN A 95 -15.55 1.54 10.70
CA GLN A 95 -16.98 1.29 10.84
C GLN A 95 -17.62 0.63 9.60
N ALA A 96 -16.84 0.44 8.52
CA ALA A 96 -17.33 0.01 7.21
C ALA A 96 -18.53 0.87 6.71
N TYR A 97 -18.53 2.16 7.06
CA TYR A 97 -19.63 3.09 6.80
C TYR A 97 -19.11 4.29 5.99
N PRO A 98 -19.15 4.24 4.65
CA PRO A 98 -18.69 5.34 3.82
C PRO A 98 -19.61 6.56 3.95
N TYR A 99 -19.04 7.76 3.98
CA TYR A 99 -19.83 9.01 4.05
C TYR A 99 -20.57 9.33 2.75
N LEU A 100 -20.07 8.82 1.62
CA LEU A 100 -20.63 9.05 0.30
C LEU A 100 -20.38 7.83 -0.57
N ILE A 101 -21.40 7.44 -1.33
CA ILE A 101 -21.31 6.46 -2.40
C ILE A 101 -21.81 7.16 -3.66
N GLY A 102 -21.07 7.03 -4.76
CA GLY A 102 -21.41 7.64 -6.03
C GLY A 102 -20.87 6.84 -7.20
N ILE A 103 -21.51 7.00 -8.36
CA ILE A 103 -21.06 6.41 -9.62
C ILE A 103 -20.19 7.45 -10.33
N VAL A 104 -18.92 7.11 -10.55
CA VAL A 104 -17.94 8.01 -11.18
C VAL A 104 -18.00 7.93 -12.71
N GLY A 105 -18.36 6.77 -13.27
CA GLY A 105 -18.53 6.60 -14.72
C GLY A 105 -18.95 5.17 -15.08
N LEU A 106 -19.43 5.00 -16.33
CA LEU A 106 -19.56 3.68 -16.95
C LEU A 106 -18.35 3.45 -17.85
N ALA A 107 -17.65 2.34 -17.63
CA ALA A 107 -16.42 2.01 -18.32
C ALA A 107 -16.34 0.52 -18.66
N ASP A 108 -15.66 0.20 -19.76
CA ASP A 108 -15.36 -1.18 -20.16
C ASP A 108 -14.25 -1.78 -19.29
N SER A 109 -13.30 -0.93 -18.87
CA SER A 109 -12.24 -1.30 -17.94
C SER A 109 -11.77 -0.08 -17.16
N TYR A 110 -11.29 -0.31 -15.94
CA TYR A 110 -10.77 0.75 -15.08
C TYR A 110 -9.60 0.25 -14.24
N VAL A 111 -8.81 1.21 -13.78
CA VAL A 111 -7.74 1.04 -12.81
C VAL A 111 -7.82 2.21 -11.85
N TYR A 112 -7.74 1.94 -10.55
CA TYR A 112 -7.68 2.96 -9.51
C TYR A 112 -6.37 2.82 -8.74
N HIS A 113 -5.55 3.88 -8.74
CA HIS A 113 -4.30 3.93 -7.98
C HIS A 113 -4.10 5.33 -7.41
N GLY A 114 -3.71 5.41 -6.14
CA GLY A 114 -3.27 6.65 -5.50
C GLY A 114 -4.29 7.80 -5.51
N GLY A 115 -5.59 7.52 -5.55
CA GLY A 115 -6.63 8.55 -5.65
C GLY A 115 -7.05 8.92 -7.06
N VAL A 116 -6.38 8.39 -8.08
CA VAL A 116 -6.68 8.64 -9.49
C VAL A 116 -7.35 7.41 -10.10
N ILE A 117 -8.47 7.63 -10.79
CA ILE A 117 -9.15 6.61 -11.58
C ILE A 117 -8.83 6.82 -13.06
N CYS A 118 -8.35 5.77 -13.70
CA CYS A 118 -8.11 5.69 -15.13
C CYS A 118 -9.08 4.68 -15.72
N TYR A 119 -9.93 5.10 -16.66
CA TYR A 119 -10.95 4.22 -17.22
C TYR A 119 -11.14 4.43 -18.71
N ILE A 120 -11.51 3.36 -19.41
CA ILE A 120 -11.67 3.35 -20.85
C ILE A 120 -13.16 3.36 -21.19
N VAL A 121 -13.53 4.25 -22.10
CA VAL A 121 -14.86 4.32 -22.69
C VAL A 121 -14.76 3.93 -24.16
N GLU A 122 -15.35 2.81 -24.54
CA GLU A 122 -15.40 2.35 -25.93
C GLU A 122 -16.74 2.75 -26.59
N ALA A 123 -16.70 3.71 -27.53
CA ALA A 123 -17.86 4.12 -28.32
C ALA A 123 -17.47 4.17 -29.79
N ARG A 124 -17.56 3.02 -30.49
CA ARG A 124 -17.07 2.87 -31.87
C ARG A 124 -17.59 4.01 -32.78
N PRO A 125 -16.70 4.70 -33.52
CA PRO A 125 -15.29 4.39 -33.78
C PRO A 125 -14.29 4.97 -32.75
N LYS A 126 -14.77 5.72 -31.75
CA LYS A 126 -13.92 6.44 -30.80
C LYS A 126 -13.61 5.60 -29.56
N ARG A 127 -12.40 5.75 -29.05
CA ARG A 127 -11.96 5.08 -27.83
C ARG A 127 -11.15 6.05 -27.00
N TRP A 128 -11.65 6.35 -25.81
CA TRP A 128 -11.03 7.33 -24.94
C TRP A 128 -10.56 6.69 -23.65
N LEU A 129 -9.36 7.08 -23.25
CA LEU A 129 -8.91 6.91 -21.89
C LEU A 129 -9.22 8.18 -21.11
N ARG A 130 -9.92 8.04 -20.01
CA ARG A 130 -10.23 9.13 -19.08
C ARG A 130 -9.42 8.96 -17.81
N ILE A 131 -8.82 10.05 -17.35
CA ILE A 131 -8.00 10.10 -16.13
C ILE A 131 -8.63 11.17 -15.23
N LEU A 132 -9.05 10.76 -14.02
CA LEU A 132 -9.75 11.60 -13.07
C LEU A 132 -9.14 11.47 -11.67
N ASP A 133 -8.75 12.60 -11.09
CA ASP A 133 -8.23 12.68 -9.72
C ASP A 133 -9.39 12.90 -8.72
N LEU A 134 -9.74 11.84 -7.99
CA LEU A 134 -10.81 11.86 -7.01
C LEU A 134 -10.38 12.50 -5.68
N HIS A 135 -9.10 12.44 -5.34
CA HIS A 135 -8.59 12.99 -4.08
C HIS A 135 -8.57 14.51 -4.07
N ASN A 136 -8.23 15.12 -5.22
CA ASN A 136 -8.26 16.56 -5.39
C ASN A 136 -9.65 17.10 -5.77
N SER A 137 -10.67 16.24 -5.79
CA SER A 137 -12.03 16.60 -6.20
C SER A 137 -12.03 17.28 -7.57
N ALA A 138 -11.21 16.77 -8.50
CA ALA A 138 -11.12 17.34 -9.83
C ALA A 138 -12.51 17.30 -10.48
N ASN A 139 -12.98 18.45 -10.93
CA ASN A 139 -14.23 18.59 -11.66
C ASN A 139 -14.04 18.39 -13.17
N ILE A 140 -12.80 18.14 -13.60
CA ILE A 140 -12.40 18.00 -15.00
C ILE A 140 -11.64 16.68 -15.13
N GLU A 141 -12.01 15.90 -16.14
CA GLU A 141 -11.31 14.68 -16.53
C GLU A 141 -10.34 14.99 -17.65
N MET A 142 -9.13 14.45 -17.59
CA MET A 142 -8.26 14.41 -18.76
C MET A 142 -8.74 13.31 -19.70
N VAL A 143 -8.83 13.65 -21.00
CA VAL A 143 -9.30 12.73 -22.03
C VAL A 143 -8.20 12.52 -23.05
N VAL A 144 -7.77 11.28 -23.21
CA VAL A 144 -6.76 10.86 -24.17
C VAL A 144 -7.43 10.04 -25.27
N ASP A 145 -7.26 10.48 -26.53
CA ASP A 145 -7.74 9.73 -27.69
C ASP A 145 -6.76 8.59 -28.01
N ILE A 146 -7.19 7.35 -27.74
CA ILE A 146 -6.33 6.16 -27.82
C ILE A 146 -5.83 5.92 -29.26
N PRO A 147 -6.68 5.98 -30.32
CA PRO A 147 -6.22 5.93 -31.70
C PRO A 147 -5.08 6.90 -32.04
N THR A 148 -5.18 8.15 -31.59
CA THR A 148 -4.18 9.19 -31.85
C THR A 148 -2.89 8.86 -31.10
N LEU A 149 -2.97 8.54 -29.80
CA LEU A 149 -1.83 8.11 -28.98
C LEU A 149 -1.07 6.93 -29.60
N VAL A 150 -1.79 5.90 -30.07
CA VAL A 150 -1.20 4.70 -30.67
C VAL A 150 -0.48 5.03 -31.99
N THR A 151 -1.08 5.91 -32.80
CA THR A 151 -0.52 6.33 -34.10
C THR A 151 0.78 7.12 -33.92
N GLU A 152 0.84 7.97 -32.89
CA GLU A 152 2.02 8.77 -32.56
C GLU A 152 3.11 7.94 -31.90
N ALA A 153 2.76 7.06 -30.96
CA ALA A 153 3.74 6.27 -30.22
C ALA A 153 4.36 5.15 -31.06
N VAL A 154 3.56 4.38 -31.80
CA VAL A 154 4.05 3.19 -32.52
C VAL A 154 4.05 3.47 -34.03
N LEU A 155 5.17 3.97 -34.52
CA LEU A 155 5.41 4.21 -35.94
C LEU A 155 5.23 2.91 -36.74
N GLY A 156 4.27 2.88 -37.67
CA GLY A 156 4.01 1.71 -38.54
C GLY A 156 2.70 0.96 -38.27
N THR A 157 1.87 1.45 -37.34
CA THR A 157 0.52 0.96 -36.96
C THR A 157 -0.52 0.88 -38.09
N ARG A 158 -0.19 1.29 -39.32
CA ARG A 158 -1.11 1.36 -40.48
C ARG A 158 -1.71 0.02 -40.93
N LYS A 159 -1.29 -1.13 -40.37
CA LYS A 159 -1.67 -2.47 -40.88
C LYS A 159 -2.79 -3.18 -40.10
N SER A 160 -3.15 -2.77 -38.89
CA SER A 160 -4.23 -3.43 -38.13
C SER A 160 -5.10 -2.44 -37.37
N THR A 161 -6.40 -2.46 -37.66
CA THR A 161 -7.42 -1.66 -36.98
C THR A 161 -7.91 -2.33 -35.69
N ARG A 162 -7.55 -3.60 -35.46
CA ARG A 162 -7.97 -4.36 -34.29
C ARG A 162 -6.84 -4.43 -33.28
N TYR A 163 -7.04 -3.79 -32.13
CA TYR A 163 -6.09 -3.79 -31.02
C TYR A 163 -6.81 -3.87 -29.68
N LYS A 164 -6.09 -4.36 -28.68
CA LYS A 164 -6.48 -4.29 -27.27
C LYS A 164 -5.63 -3.22 -26.60
N PHE A 165 -6.26 -2.42 -25.75
CA PHE A 165 -5.58 -1.38 -24.97
C PHE A 165 -6.04 -1.52 -23.53
N ARG A 166 -5.09 -1.57 -22.59
CA ARG A 166 -5.34 -1.74 -21.17
C ARG A 166 -4.44 -0.82 -20.38
N VAL A 167 -5.02 -0.07 -19.43
CA VAL A 167 -4.23 0.68 -18.44
C VAL A 167 -3.60 -0.32 -17.47
N LEU A 168 -2.30 -0.21 -17.22
CA LEU A 168 -1.59 -1.05 -16.25
C LEU A 168 -1.41 -0.33 -14.92
N HIS A 169 -1.00 0.93 -14.95
CA HIS A 169 -0.72 1.70 -13.74
C HIS A 169 -0.76 3.21 -14.01
N HIS A 170 -1.05 3.97 -12.96
CA HIS A 170 -0.99 5.42 -12.95
C HIS A 170 -0.41 5.87 -11.60
N ALA A 171 0.69 6.64 -11.65
CA ALA A 171 1.30 7.26 -10.49
C ALA A 171 2.16 8.46 -10.91
N ALA A 172 2.25 9.48 -10.06
CA ALA A 172 3.04 10.70 -10.32
C ALA A 172 2.73 11.40 -11.66
N GLY A 173 1.45 11.38 -12.08
CA GLY A 173 1.00 11.97 -13.36
C GLY A 173 1.34 11.13 -14.60
N ILE A 174 2.02 9.99 -14.42
CA ILE A 174 2.47 9.11 -15.50
C ILE A 174 1.48 7.96 -15.64
N THR A 175 1.05 7.72 -16.87
CA THR A 175 0.15 6.61 -17.20
C THR A 175 0.87 5.60 -18.06
N THR A 176 0.81 4.34 -17.63
CA THR A 176 1.39 3.22 -18.37
C THR A 176 0.31 2.29 -18.87
N CYS A 177 0.35 1.96 -20.15
CA CYS A 177 -0.65 1.15 -20.84
C CYS A 177 0.00 0.00 -21.61
N LEU A 178 -0.70 -1.12 -21.66
CA LEU A 178 -0.41 -2.23 -22.56
C LEU A 178 -1.23 -2.08 -23.83
N PHE A 179 -0.53 -2.02 -24.96
CA PHE A 179 -1.11 -2.06 -26.29
C PHE A 179 -0.75 -3.38 -26.98
N SER A 180 -1.75 -4.06 -27.53
CA SER A 180 -1.56 -5.33 -28.24
C SER A 180 -2.33 -5.34 -29.54
N PHE A 181 -1.67 -5.63 -30.65
CA PHE A 181 -2.38 -5.91 -31.89
C PHE A 181 -3.14 -7.24 -31.81
N ALA A 182 -4.32 -7.28 -32.42
CA ALA A 182 -5.03 -8.54 -32.64
C ALA A 182 -4.32 -9.34 -33.74
N LEU A 183 -4.50 -10.67 -33.70
CA LEU A 183 -4.00 -11.62 -34.71
C LEU A 183 -4.21 -11.10 -36.15
N PRO A 184 -3.26 -11.35 -37.08
CA PRO A 184 -2.20 -12.37 -37.01
C PRO A 184 -0.86 -11.93 -36.40
N ASN A 185 -0.61 -10.63 -36.25
CA ASN A 185 0.65 -10.11 -35.68
C ASN A 185 0.43 -9.73 -34.22
N THR A 186 0.67 -10.64 -33.28
CA THR A 186 0.59 -10.35 -31.83
C THR A 186 1.83 -9.61 -31.38
N GLU A 187 1.97 -8.34 -31.73
CA GLU A 187 2.98 -7.48 -31.11
C GLU A 187 2.37 -6.75 -29.92
N ASN A 188 3.14 -6.72 -28.84
CA ASN A 188 2.78 -6.08 -27.58
C ASN A 188 3.73 -4.92 -27.33
N TRP A 189 3.18 -3.80 -26.90
CA TRP A 189 3.91 -2.57 -26.66
C TRP A 189 3.52 -2.02 -25.30
N LEU A 190 4.52 -1.56 -24.56
CA LEU A 190 4.35 -0.77 -23.36
C LEU A 190 4.40 0.70 -23.75
N LEU A 191 3.31 1.41 -23.49
CA LEU A 191 3.18 2.84 -23.77
C LEU A 191 3.20 3.59 -22.45
N VAL A 192 4.11 4.56 -22.33
CA VAL A 192 4.27 5.39 -21.14
C VAL A 192 4.12 6.84 -21.59
N PHE A 193 3.27 7.61 -20.92
CA PHE A 193 3.04 9.02 -21.26
C PHE A 193 2.57 9.84 -20.07
N LYS A 194 2.70 11.15 -20.18
CA LYS A 194 2.09 12.15 -19.28
C LYS A 194 1.05 12.94 -20.05
N ALA A 195 -0.21 12.74 -19.69
CA ALA A 195 -1.33 13.36 -20.40
C ALA A 195 -1.34 14.90 -20.26
N GLU A 196 -1.02 15.42 -19.07
CA GLU A 196 -0.98 16.87 -18.79
C GLU A 196 0.08 17.59 -19.63
N GLU A 197 1.24 16.98 -19.78
CA GLU A 197 2.39 17.55 -20.51
C GLU A 197 2.34 17.23 -22.02
N GLN A 198 1.38 16.42 -22.48
CA GLN A 198 1.33 15.86 -23.85
C GLN A 198 2.64 15.16 -24.27
N THR A 199 3.32 14.55 -23.30
CA THR A 199 4.61 13.89 -23.51
C THR A 199 4.41 12.39 -23.64
N ILE A 200 4.86 11.81 -24.76
CA ILE A 200 4.95 10.37 -24.98
C ILE A 200 6.42 9.97 -24.82
N PHE A 201 6.68 9.00 -23.95
CA PHE A 201 8.02 8.46 -23.74
C PHE A 201 8.34 7.33 -24.73
N GLU A 202 9.61 6.92 -24.78
CA GLU A 202 10.08 5.87 -25.69
C GLU A 202 9.29 4.56 -25.50
N PRO A 203 8.50 4.13 -26.50
CA PRO A 203 7.68 2.93 -26.40
C PRO A 203 8.56 1.68 -26.41
N LEU A 204 8.16 0.68 -25.63
CA LEU A 204 8.93 -0.58 -25.55
C LEU A 204 8.14 -1.75 -26.12
N ARG A 205 8.72 -2.42 -27.11
CA ARG A 205 8.21 -3.72 -27.57
C ARG A 205 8.44 -4.78 -26.50
N LEU A 206 7.40 -5.53 -26.17
CA LEU A 206 7.41 -6.57 -25.15
C LEU A 206 7.55 -7.96 -25.76
N ASP A 207 8.50 -8.73 -25.24
CA ASP A 207 8.70 -10.15 -25.58
C ASP A 207 7.57 -11.03 -25.01
N SER A 208 7.02 -10.63 -23.86
CA SER A 208 5.93 -11.34 -23.19
C SER A 208 5.06 -10.35 -22.40
N THR A 209 3.79 -10.73 -22.18
CA THR A 209 2.85 -10.00 -21.31
C THR A 209 2.36 -10.87 -20.14
N ALA A 210 3.03 -12.00 -19.91
CA ALA A 210 2.66 -12.94 -18.85
C ALA A 210 2.76 -12.27 -17.48
N ARG A 211 1.62 -12.13 -16.80
CA ARG A 211 1.50 -11.52 -15.46
C ARG A 211 2.18 -10.15 -15.36
N ILE A 212 2.07 -9.34 -16.40
CA ILE A 212 2.71 -8.01 -16.43
C ILE A 212 2.22 -7.11 -15.30
N PHE A 213 3.16 -6.41 -14.65
CA PHE A 213 2.87 -5.32 -13.72
C PHE A 213 3.76 -4.11 -14.01
N VAL A 214 3.36 -2.95 -13.51
CA VAL A 214 4.13 -1.70 -13.60
C VAL A 214 4.06 -0.99 -12.24
N ARG A 215 5.18 -0.43 -11.80
CA ARG A 215 5.30 0.44 -10.63
C ARG A 215 6.22 1.61 -10.97
N ASN A 216 5.84 2.81 -10.57
CA ASN A 216 6.65 4.00 -10.85
C ASN A 216 6.52 5.05 -9.75
N ASN A 217 7.58 5.84 -9.60
CA ASN A 217 7.50 7.15 -8.96
C ASN A 217 7.61 8.23 -10.06
N ALA A 218 8.00 9.46 -9.69
CA ALA A 218 8.15 10.56 -10.64
C ALA A 218 9.41 10.45 -11.52
N GLU A 219 10.39 9.63 -11.13
CA GLU A 219 11.74 9.59 -11.74
C GLU A 219 12.06 8.26 -12.41
N TYR A 220 11.56 7.16 -11.86
CA TYR A 220 11.80 5.80 -12.36
C TYR A 220 10.50 5.02 -12.52
N LEU A 221 10.46 4.21 -13.57
CA LEU A 221 9.41 3.23 -13.83
C LEU A 221 10.04 1.85 -13.94
N TYR A 222 9.42 0.88 -13.29
CA TYR A 222 9.76 -0.53 -13.42
C TYR A 222 8.54 -1.31 -13.88
N PHE A 223 8.75 -2.22 -14.81
CA PHE A 223 7.77 -3.25 -15.13
C PHE A 223 8.40 -4.63 -15.01
N GLY A 224 7.55 -5.62 -14.76
CA GLY A 224 8.00 -7.01 -14.70
C GLY A 224 7.05 -7.96 -15.39
N THR A 225 7.60 -9.07 -15.89
CA THR A 225 6.85 -10.18 -16.50
C THR A 225 7.32 -11.51 -15.94
N HIS A 226 6.40 -12.45 -15.77
CA HIS A 226 6.69 -13.82 -15.32
C HIS A 226 6.87 -14.73 -16.54
N SER A 227 8.01 -14.60 -17.21
CA SER A 227 8.18 -15.08 -18.58
C SER A 227 9.50 -15.76 -18.88
N ASP A 228 10.49 -15.66 -18.00
CA ASP A 228 11.81 -16.22 -18.26
C ASP A 228 11.85 -17.66 -17.76
N ASP A 229 12.25 -18.59 -18.62
CA ASP A 229 12.29 -20.00 -18.29
C ASP A 229 13.60 -20.29 -17.55
N GLY A 230 13.49 -20.66 -16.27
CA GLY A 230 14.63 -21.12 -15.49
C GLY A 230 15.18 -22.45 -15.98
N GLY A 231 16.47 -22.69 -15.78
CA GLY A 231 17.11 -23.97 -16.10
C GLY A 231 16.55 -25.17 -15.31
N ASP A 232 15.76 -24.90 -14.28
CA ASP A 232 15.00 -25.85 -13.45
C ASP A 232 13.57 -26.11 -13.98
N GLY A 233 13.18 -25.48 -15.09
CA GLY A 233 11.83 -25.61 -15.67
C GLY A 233 10.78 -24.67 -15.06
N PHE A 234 11.14 -23.88 -14.04
CA PHE A 234 10.23 -22.89 -13.44
C PHE A 234 10.38 -21.53 -14.10
N ARG A 235 9.25 -20.87 -14.36
CA ARG A 235 9.26 -19.50 -14.85
C ARG A 235 9.66 -18.52 -13.73
N ARG A 236 10.40 -17.50 -14.11
CA ARG A 236 10.94 -16.47 -13.23
C ARG A 236 10.47 -15.09 -13.65
N TRP A 237 10.47 -14.18 -12.68
CA TRP A 237 10.21 -12.78 -12.92
C TRP A 237 11.41 -12.09 -13.56
N VAL A 238 11.15 -11.31 -14.61
CA VAL A 238 12.12 -10.42 -15.23
C VAL A 238 11.64 -9.00 -15.09
N LEU A 239 12.48 -8.14 -14.54
CA LEU A 239 12.26 -6.71 -14.42
C LEU A 239 13.03 -5.96 -15.49
N ARG A 240 12.45 -4.85 -15.96
CA ARG A 240 13.19 -3.77 -16.61
C ARG A 240 12.79 -2.45 -15.99
N GLY A 241 13.77 -1.56 -15.86
CA GLY A 241 13.54 -0.19 -15.43
C GLY A 241 13.73 0.81 -16.56
N PHE A 242 13.16 1.98 -16.34
CA PHE A 242 13.12 3.11 -17.24
C PHE A 242 13.36 4.37 -16.43
N ALA A 243 14.32 5.17 -16.88
CA ALA A 243 14.65 6.46 -16.28
C ALA A 243 13.87 7.54 -17.02
N ILE A 244 12.92 8.17 -16.31
CA ILE A 244 11.89 9.04 -16.91
C ILE A 244 12.50 10.36 -17.37
N LYS A 245 13.45 10.92 -16.61
CA LYS A 245 14.10 12.20 -16.94
C LYS A 245 14.96 12.08 -18.19
N GLU A 246 15.69 10.97 -18.32
CA GLU A 246 16.56 10.68 -19.44
C GLU A 246 15.80 10.14 -20.66
N ASN A 247 14.53 9.72 -20.48
CA ASN A 247 13.73 9.03 -21.48
C ASN A 247 14.45 7.78 -22.04
N LEU A 248 15.08 7.01 -21.15
CA LEU A 248 15.90 5.86 -21.53
C LEU A 248 15.59 4.61 -20.71
N TRP A 249 15.48 3.49 -21.42
CA TRP A 249 15.39 2.17 -20.82
C TRP A 249 16.75 1.74 -20.29
N PHE A 250 16.78 1.17 -19.07
CA PHE A 250 18.01 0.60 -18.57
C PHE A 250 18.44 -0.58 -19.46
N PRO A 251 19.74 -0.69 -19.79
CA PRO A 251 20.23 -1.70 -20.73
C PRO A 251 20.12 -3.12 -20.16
N LYS A 252 20.25 -3.26 -18.83
CA LYS A 252 20.26 -4.54 -18.13
C LYS A 252 18.84 -4.94 -17.73
N LYS A 253 18.41 -6.14 -18.13
CA LYS A 253 17.24 -6.81 -17.54
C LYS A 253 17.66 -7.44 -16.22
N MET A 254 16.78 -7.44 -15.21
CA MET A 254 17.05 -8.07 -13.92
C MET A 254 16.16 -9.31 -13.77
N GLN A 255 16.76 -10.48 -13.66
CA GLN A 255 16.06 -11.73 -13.39
C GLN A 255 15.97 -11.94 -11.87
N LEU A 256 14.78 -12.21 -11.36
CA LEU A 256 14.55 -12.47 -9.94
C LEU A 256 14.51 -13.98 -9.68
N SER A 257 15.69 -14.60 -9.65
CA SER A 257 15.80 -16.06 -9.53
C SER A 257 15.27 -16.63 -8.21
N ASN A 258 15.29 -15.83 -7.15
CA ASN A 258 14.93 -16.26 -5.79
C ASN A 258 13.49 -15.89 -5.41
N LEU A 259 12.76 -15.15 -6.26
CA LEU A 259 11.38 -14.75 -5.96
C LEU A 259 10.41 -15.81 -6.48
N VAL A 260 9.85 -16.59 -5.55
CA VAL A 260 8.84 -17.60 -5.82
C VAL A 260 7.44 -16.97 -5.87
N GLY A 261 6.53 -17.57 -6.63
CA GLY A 261 5.14 -17.14 -6.71
C GLY A 261 4.85 -16.23 -7.90
N TYR A 262 3.64 -16.36 -8.45
CA TYR A 262 3.29 -15.77 -9.76
C TYR A 262 2.02 -14.91 -9.74
N ASP A 263 1.23 -14.97 -8.66
CA ASP A 263 -0.02 -14.23 -8.55
C ASP A 263 0.19 -12.93 -7.76
N ILE A 264 0.18 -11.81 -8.49
CA ILE A 264 0.45 -10.49 -7.93
C ILE A 264 -0.70 -10.09 -6.99
N GLY A 265 -0.33 -9.67 -5.78
CA GLY A 265 -1.27 -9.31 -4.73
C GLY A 265 -1.74 -10.49 -3.89
N SER A 266 -1.31 -11.73 -4.17
CA SER A 266 -1.62 -12.92 -3.36
C SER A 266 -0.38 -13.70 -2.97
N THR A 267 0.42 -14.15 -3.94
CA THR A 267 1.66 -14.90 -3.68
C THR A 267 2.92 -14.06 -3.85
N ALA A 268 2.85 -13.02 -4.70
CA ALA A 268 3.94 -12.08 -4.94
C ALA A 268 3.41 -10.63 -4.87
N CYS A 269 4.24 -9.68 -4.45
CA CYS A 269 3.91 -8.27 -4.40
C CYS A 269 5.14 -7.45 -4.83
N PHE A 270 4.91 -6.40 -5.61
CA PHE A 270 5.95 -5.48 -6.07
C PHE A 270 5.48 -4.07 -5.81
N GLU A 271 6.37 -3.23 -5.28
CA GLU A 271 6.04 -1.84 -4.99
C GLU A 271 7.26 -0.94 -5.12
N VAL A 272 7.03 0.31 -5.51
CA VAL A 272 8.06 1.35 -5.49
C VAL A 272 7.73 2.28 -4.33
N ILE A 273 8.60 2.32 -3.32
CA ILE A 273 8.41 3.13 -2.13
C ILE A 273 9.68 3.95 -1.89
N ASP A 274 9.51 5.27 -1.82
CA ASP A 274 10.61 6.23 -1.78
C ASP A 274 11.58 5.98 -2.97
N ASP A 275 12.86 5.77 -2.70
CA ASP A 275 13.92 5.56 -3.72
C ASP A 275 14.27 4.09 -3.97
N HIS A 276 13.42 3.15 -3.54
CA HIS A 276 13.68 1.73 -3.64
C HIS A 276 12.54 0.97 -4.34
N PHE A 277 12.93 -0.03 -5.10
CA PHE A 277 12.03 -1.07 -5.58
C PHE A 277 11.99 -2.19 -4.56
N TYR A 278 10.80 -2.68 -4.24
CA TYR A 278 10.57 -3.80 -3.34
C TYR A 278 9.91 -4.96 -4.08
N GLY A 279 10.35 -6.18 -3.78
CA GLY A 279 9.65 -7.40 -4.13
C GLY A 279 9.45 -8.27 -2.91
N LEU A 280 8.28 -8.89 -2.83
CA LEU A 280 7.82 -9.69 -1.70
C LEU A 280 7.15 -10.96 -2.21
N SER A 281 7.43 -12.09 -1.56
CA SER A 281 6.72 -13.34 -1.72
C SER A 281 6.42 -13.97 -0.37
N ASN A 282 5.30 -14.69 -0.31
CA ASN A 282 4.92 -15.51 0.83
C ASN A 282 5.18 -17.02 0.61
N GLN A 283 5.84 -17.37 -0.50
CA GLN A 283 6.25 -18.73 -0.85
C GLN A 283 7.77 -18.87 -0.72
N THR A 284 8.23 -20.00 -0.19
CA THR A 284 9.65 -20.28 0.08
C THR A 284 10.31 -21.15 -1.00
N ALA A 285 9.54 -22.03 -1.65
CA ALA A 285 10.03 -22.97 -2.65
C ALA A 285 9.06 -23.10 -3.83
N PHE A 286 9.61 -23.39 -5.01
CA PHE A 286 8.83 -23.66 -6.23
C PHE A 286 8.12 -25.03 -6.16
N GLU A 287 8.62 -25.94 -5.33
CA GLU A 287 8.02 -27.24 -5.03
C GLU A 287 7.57 -27.31 -3.56
N ILE A 288 6.53 -28.09 -3.29
CA ILE A 288 6.08 -28.35 -1.92
C ILE A 288 7.02 -29.38 -1.31
N GLU A 289 8.08 -28.93 -0.63
CA GLU A 289 8.86 -29.80 0.23
C GLU A 289 8.04 -30.08 1.51
N GLU A 290 7.69 -31.35 1.77
CA GLU A 290 6.86 -31.77 2.92
C GLU A 290 7.51 -31.53 4.30
N ILE A 291 8.71 -30.95 4.34
CA ILE A 291 9.57 -30.87 5.53
C ILE A 291 9.51 -29.48 6.19
N ASP A 292 9.12 -28.42 5.48
CA ASP A 292 9.10 -27.07 6.04
C ASP A 292 7.85 -26.82 6.91
N TRP A 293 7.94 -27.18 8.20
CA TRP A 293 6.93 -26.84 9.20
C TRP A 293 6.79 -25.33 9.44
N THR A 294 7.77 -24.53 9.03
CA THR A 294 7.77 -23.06 9.19
C THR A 294 7.86 -22.35 7.84
N SER A 295 6.94 -21.43 7.59
CA SER A 295 6.99 -20.56 6.42
C SER A 295 7.65 -19.22 6.75
N TYR A 296 8.37 -18.67 5.78
CA TYR A 296 9.00 -17.35 5.84
C TYR A 296 8.55 -16.50 4.65
N TYR A 297 8.60 -15.18 4.80
CA TYR A 297 8.49 -14.25 3.69
C TYR A 297 9.85 -14.13 2.98
N TYR A 298 9.83 -14.04 1.65
CA TYR A 298 10.99 -13.57 0.90
C TYR A 298 10.75 -12.11 0.53
N CYS A 299 11.48 -11.18 1.14
CA CYS A 299 11.38 -9.76 0.84
C CYS A 299 12.75 -9.21 0.45
N PHE A 300 12.82 -8.49 -0.67
CA PHE A 300 14.04 -7.86 -1.14
C PHE A 300 13.81 -6.42 -1.57
N ARG A 301 14.89 -5.64 -1.63
CA ARG A 301 14.88 -4.32 -2.23
C ARG A 301 16.18 -3.97 -2.95
N PHE A 302 16.11 -3.04 -3.89
CA PHE A 302 17.26 -2.40 -4.52
C PHE A 302 16.95 -0.94 -4.84
N ARG A 303 17.98 -0.10 -5.03
CA ARG A 303 17.79 1.32 -5.37
C ARG A 303 17.33 1.48 -6.82
N LEU A 304 16.45 2.44 -7.07
CA LEU A 304 15.87 2.67 -8.41
C LEU A 304 16.87 3.22 -9.44
N ASP A 305 17.94 3.88 -8.99
CA ASP A 305 18.97 4.46 -9.86
C ASP A 305 20.06 3.47 -10.28
N ASP A 306 20.22 2.37 -9.53
CA ASP A 306 21.25 1.35 -9.76
C ASP A 306 20.66 -0.08 -9.61
N PRO A 307 19.87 -0.54 -10.60
CA PRO A 307 19.28 -1.88 -10.57
C PRO A 307 20.35 -2.96 -10.77
N ASP A 308 20.89 -3.47 -9.67
CA ASP A 308 21.80 -4.61 -9.68
C ASP A 308 21.35 -5.72 -8.71
N ALA A 309 21.20 -6.94 -9.26
CA ALA A 309 20.88 -8.13 -8.50
C ALA A 309 21.91 -8.44 -7.40
N ARG A 310 23.18 -8.06 -7.61
CA ARG A 310 24.26 -8.27 -6.62
C ARG A 310 24.19 -7.30 -5.44
N LYS A 311 23.59 -6.12 -5.63
CA LYS A 311 23.41 -5.09 -4.59
C LYS A 311 22.03 -5.17 -3.94
N THR A 312 21.23 -6.16 -4.32
CA THR A 312 19.90 -6.36 -3.78
C THR A 312 20.00 -6.80 -2.32
N GLN A 313 19.33 -6.06 -1.44
CA GLN A 313 19.23 -6.39 -0.03
C GLN A 313 18.05 -7.33 0.18
N VAL A 314 18.23 -8.36 1.00
CA VAL A 314 17.20 -9.35 1.33
C VAL A 314 16.97 -9.34 2.84
N MET A 315 15.71 -9.45 3.25
CA MET A 315 15.33 -9.58 4.66
C MET A 315 15.85 -10.91 5.22
N LYS A 316 16.44 -10.88 6.42
CA LYS A 316 17.01 -12.09 7.04
C LYS A 316 15.91 -13.09 7.42
N ARG A 317 16.25 -14.38 7.48
CA ARG A 317 15.32 -15.47 7.85
C ARG A 317 14.65 -15.24 9.22
N GLN A 318 15.42 -14.83 10.22
CA GLN A 318 14.92 -14.53 11.57
C GLN A 318 13.86 -13.41 11.60
N ASP A 319 13.99 -12.42 10.72
CA ASP A 319 13.11 -11.26 10.63
C ASP A 319 11.92 -11.51 9.68
N SER A 320 11.92 -12.64 8.96
CA SER A 320 10.93 -12.96 7.94
C SER A 320 9.98 -14.09 8.30
N TRP A 321 9.97 -14.55 9.55
CA TRP A 321 9.00 -15.54 10.01
C TRP A 321 7.57 -15.14 9.64
N ARG A 322 6.86 -16.04 8.95
CA ARG A 322 5.50 -15.82 8.44
C ARG A 322 4.45 -16.57 9.25
N ARG A 323 4.66 -17.87 9.46
CA ARG A 323 3.74 -18.76 10.17
C ARG A 323 4.33 -20.14 10.43
N HIS A 324 3.70 -20.87 11.33
CA HIS A 324 3.88 -22.31 11.53
C HIS A 324 2.69 -23.11 10.95
N HIS A 325 2.95 -24.30 10.39
CA HIS A 325 1.91 -25.15 9.81
C HIS A 325 0.87 -25.63 10.84
N SER A 326 1.27 -25.79 12.12
CA SER A 326 0.37 -26.20 13.22
C SER A 326 -0.72 -25.18 13.54
N GLU A 327 -0.61 -23.94 13.05
CA GLU A 327 -1.66 -22.93 13.19
C GLU A 327 -2.96 -23.34 12.48
N GLY A 328 -2.88 -24.26 11.50
CA GLY A 328 -4.02 -24.80 10.76
C GLY A 328 -3.94 -24.53 9.25
N PRO A 329 -4.89 -25.06 8.47
CA PRO A 329 -4.88 -24.86 7.03
C PRO A 329 -5.31 -23.45 6.63
N ILE A 330 -4.87 -23.03 5.44
CA ILE A 330 -5.21 -21.75 4.80
C ILE A 330 -5.83 -22.00 3.42
N ASP A 331 -6.67 -21.08 2.95
CA ASP A 331 -7.18 -21.05 1.58
C ASP A 331 -6.51 -19.92 0.81
N ASP A 332 -5.47 -20.25 0.05
CA ASP A 332 -4.64 -19.29 -0.68
C ASP A 332 -5.39 -18.51 -1.77
N ARG A 333 -6.56 -18.99 -2.21
CA ARG A 333 -7.41 -18.28 -3.19
C ARG A 333 -8.00 -16.98 -2.62
N TRP A 334 -7.98 -16.82 -1.31
CA TRP A 334 -8.49 -15.66 -0.59
C TRP A 334 -7.38 -14.90 0.16
N SER A 335 -6.13 -15.13 -0.24
CA SER A 335 -4.98 -14.41 0.30
C SER A 335 -4.83 -13.04 -0.34
N LEU A 336 -4.40 -12.06 0.45
CA LEU A 336 -3.95 -10.76 -0.04
C LEU A 336 -2.57 -10.49 0.53
N LEU A 337 -1.67 -10.00 -0.32
CA LEU A 337 -0.29 -9.68 0.04
C LEU A 337 0.07 -8.29 -0.49
N LYS A 338 0.44 -7.39 0.42
CA LYS A 338 0.77 -5.99 0.08
C LYS A 338 1.94 -5.48 0.93
N LEU A 339 2.69 -4.53 0.38
CA LEU A 339 3.60 -3.67 1.12
C LEU A 339 2.97 -2.29 1.34
N GLU A 340 3.09 -1.77 2.56
CA GLU A 340 2.55 -0.47 2.92
C GLU A 340 3.50 0.29 3.83
N LYS A 341 3.55 1.61 3.69
CA LYS A 341 4.28 2.50 4.58
C LYS A 341 3.38 2.90 5.74
N ASP A 342 3.83 2.61 6.95
CA ASP A 342 3.11 2.96 8.16
C ASP A 342 2.98 4.49 8.28
N GLU A 343 1.76 4.97 8.50
CA GLU A 343 1.45 6.41 8.47
C GLU A 343 2.10 7.20 9.63
N ASP A 344 2.39 6.53 10.75
CA ASP A 344 2.98 7.13 11.95
C ASP A 344 4.51 7.05 11.90
N SER A 345 5.05 5.84 11.82
CA SER A 345 6.49 5.59 11.88
C SER A 345 7.22 5.74 10.55
N GLY A 346 6.51 5.66 9.42
CA GLY A 346 7.11 5.66 8.07
C GLY A 346 7.83 4.36 7.73
N LYS A 347 7.79 3.36 8.61
CA LYS A 347 8.39 2.04 8.38
C LYS A 347 7.55 1.24 7.39
N ILE A 348 8.21 0.41 6.59
CA ILE A 348 7.51 -0.46 5.63
C ILE A 348 7.00 -1.71 6.37
N LYS A 349 5.76 -2.08 6.12
CA LYS A 349 5.12 -3.27 6.67
C LYS A 349 4.59 -4.15 5.55
N ILE A 350 4.76 -5.46 5.72
CA ILE A 350 4.04 -6.49 4.99
C ILE A 350 2.66 -6.59 5.62
N VAL A 351 1.62 -6.57 4.79
CA VAL A 351 0.24 -6.85 5.18
C VAL A 351 -0.19 -8.10 4.43
N GLU A 352 -0.48 -9.16 5.17
CA GLU A 352 -1.02 -10.41 4.63
C GLU A 352 -2.41 -10.68 5.21
N CYS A 353 -3.43 -10.80 4.35
CA CYS A 353 -4.73 -11.34 4.73
C CYS A 353 -4.76 -12.83 4.39
N ARG A 354 -5.25 -13.65 5.32
CA ARG A 354 -5.43 -15.09 5.13
C ARG A 354 -6.84 -15.50 5.48
N LYS A 355 -7.43 -16.42 4.71
CA LYS A 355 -8.59 -17.19 5.16
C LYS A 355 -8.07 -18.48 5.79
N GLU A 356 -8.36 -18.69 7.07
CA GLU A 356 -7.69 -19.72 7.87
C GLU A 356 -8.64 -20.43 8.85
N TRP A 357 -8.27 -21.66 9.21
CA TRP A 357 -8.95 -22.50 10.21
C TRP A 357 -8.01 -22.74 11.40
N LEU A 358 -8.01 -21.79 12.33
CA LEU A 358 -7.08 -21.81 13.45
C LEU A 358 -7.28 -23.03 14.36
N ALA A 359 -6.17 -23.67 14.72
CA ALA A 359 -6.10 -24.82 15.62
C ALA A 359 -7.05 -25.97 15.22
N GLY A 360 -7.22 -26.20 13.91
CA GLY A 360 -8.04 -27.30 13.38
C GLY A 360 -9.55 -27.15 13.62
N LYS A 361 -10.03 -25.96 14.01
CA LYS A 361 -11.46 -25.71 14.21
C LYS A 361 -12.20 -25.67 12.87
N SER A 362 -13.48 -26.05 12.84
CA SER A 362 -14.29 -26.05 11.62
C SER A 362 -14.69 -24.66 11.11
N GLY A 363 -14.57 -23.62 11.95
CA GLY A 363 -14.92 -22.25 11.59
C GLY A 363 -13.76 -21.52 10.90
N SER A 364 -13.99 -21.02 9.68
CA SER A 364 -13.03 -20.18 8.97
C SER A 364 -13.14 -18.72 9.44
N ARG A 365 -12.02 -18.00 9.49
CA ARG A 365 -11.98 -16.54 9.65
C ARG A 365 -11.05 -15.91 8.63
N ARG A 366 -11.18 -14.59 8.44
CA ARG A 366 -10.14 -13.79 7.78
C ARG A 366 -9.34 -13.03 8.81
N THR A 367 -8.04 -13.18 8.77
CA THR A 367 -7.11 -12.52 9.68
C THR A 367 -6.09 -11.74 8.88
N TYR A 368 -5.82 -10.51 9.31
CA TYR A 368 -4.77 -9.66 8.75
C TYR A 368 -3.56 -9.71 9.67
N TYR A 369 -2.42 -10.07 9.11
CA TYR A 369 -1.13 -10.09 9.78
C TYR A 369 -0.27 -8.97 9.25
N THR A 370 0.44 -8.30 10.16
CA THR A 370 1.39 -7.25 9.80
C THR A 370 2.78 -7.59 10.28
N LYS A 371 3.78 -7.43 9.43
CA LYS A 371 5.20 -7.66 9.77
C LYS A 371 6.04 -6.49 9.29
N GLU A 372 6.88 -5.94 10.17
CA GLU A 372 7.83 -4.88 9.77
C GLU A 372 8.87 -5.44 8.80
N VAL A 373 9.15 -4.69 7.74
CA VAL A 373 10.22 -5.01 6.78
C VAL A 373 11.52 -4.42 7.29
N VAL A 374 12.49 -5.28 7.57
CA VAL A 374 13.80 -4.88 8.09
C VAL A 374 14.89 -5.39 7.16
N PHE A 375 15.81 -4.50 6.79
CA PHE A 375 17.00 -4.86 6.04
C PHE A 375 18.25 -4.62 6.88
N PRO A 376 19.31 -5.41 6.68
CA PRO A 376 20.59 -5.12 7.30
C PRO A 376 21.03 -3.70 6.93
N ALA A 377 21.58 -2.95 7.89
CA ALA A 377 22.27 -1.72 7.57
C ALA A 377 23.38 -2.05 6.55
N ALA A 378 23.54 -1.22 5.52
CA ALA A 378 24.63 -1.38 4.58
C ALA A 378 25.94 -1.38 5.39
N TYR A 379 26.73 -2.44 5.27
CA TYR A 379 28.08 -2.44 5.83
C TYR A 379 28.82 -1.26 5.20
N ASN A 380 29.40 -0.39 6.04
CA ASN A 380 30.40 0.56 5.55
C ASN A 380 31.53 -0.26 4.91
N ASP A 381 32.02 0.21 3.78
CA ASP A 381 32.96 -0.45 2.86
C ASP A 381 34.39 -0.59 3.44
N GLY A 382 34.51 -0.95 4.72
CA GLY A 382 35.76 -1.02 5.48
C GLY A 382 35.93 -2.25 6.36
N ASP A 383 34.89 -3.07 6.56
CA ASP A 383 35.00 -4.34 7.30
C ASP A 383 34.53 -5.47 6.40
N LEU A 384 35.47 -6.11 5.69
CA LEU A 384 35.26 -7.42 5.07
C LEU A 384 35.16 -8.48 6.18
N PRO A 385 34.02 -9.17 6.37
CA PRO A 385 34.05 -10.45 7.04
C PRO A 385 34.57 -11.47 6.03
N VAL A 386 35.65 -12.13 6.44
CA VAL A 386 36.21 -13.34 5.84
C VAL A 386 35.09 -14.31 5.47
N THR A 387 35.19 -14.88 4.28
CA THR A 387 34.44 -16.07 3.85
C THR A 387 34.40 -17.12 4.96
N SER A 388 33.28 -17.22 5.67
CA SER A 388 32.94 -18.44 6.40
C SER A 388 31.85 -19.14 5.61
N SER A 389 32.25 -20.28 5.04
CA SER A 389 31.40 -21.36 4.59
C SER A 389 30.15 -21.53 5.45
N ASN A 390 29.06 -21.93 4.80
CA ASN A 390 27.91 -22.56 5.43
C ASN A 390 28.37 -23.52 6.52
N GLU A 391 28.16 -23.17 7.78
CA GLU A 391 28.14 -24.12 8.87
C GLU A 391 26.70 -24.21 9.37
N ASP A 392 26.21 -25.44 9.31
CA ASP A 392 24.91 -25.89 9.78
C ASP A 392 24.66 -25.39 11.21
N THR A 393 23.77 -24.41 11.33
CA THR A 393 23.15 -24.14 12.62
C THR A 393 22.03 -25.17 12.77
N SER A 394 22.33 -26.25 13.50
CA SER A 394 21.40 -27.33 13.79
C SER A 394 20.05 -26.79 14.29
N ASP A 395 18.96 -27.35 13.77
CA ASP A 395 17.57 -27.05 14.13
C ASP A 395 17.29 -27.12 15.66
N ASP A 396 18.17 -27.76 16.44
CA ASP A 396 18.04 -27.87 17.88
C ASP A 396 18.28 -26.54 18.62
N GLN A 397 19.07 -25.61 18.07
CA GLN A 397 19.27 -24.30 18.71
C GLN A 397 18.05 -23.38 18.53
N ALA A 398 17.33 -23.49 17.41
CA ALA A 398 16.08 -22.76 17.21
C ALA A 398 14.94 -23.31 18.09
N ALA A 399 14.88 -24.64 18.28
CA ALA A 399 13.94 -25.28 19.19
C ALA A 399 14.16 -24.87 20.66
N ASN A 400 15.43 -24.74 21.10
CA ASN A 400 15.77 -24.32 22.46
C ASN A 400 15.41 -22.85 22.76
N VAL A 401 15.44 -21.96 21.77
CA VAL A 401 14.97 -20.57 21.92
C VAL A 401 13.43 -20.52 22.08
N ILE A 402 12.70 -21.40 21.39
CA ILE A 402 11.24 -21.52 21.50
C ILE A 402 10.83 -22.11 22.87
N GLU A 403 11.57 -23.07 23.42
CA GLU A 403 11.29 -23.62 24.76
C GLU A 403 11.54 -22.59 25.88
N TYR A 404 12.53 -21.70 25.71
CA TYR A 404 12.79 -20.62 26.66
C TYR A 404 11.70 -19.52 26.65
N LEU A 405 11.09 -19.25 25.49
CA LEU A 405 9.97 -18.32 25.33
C LEU A 405 8.62 -18.89 25.81
N ASN A 406 8.50 -20.22 25.92
CA ASN A 406 7.29 -20.92 26.36
C ASN A 406 7.23 -21.21 27.87
N ARG A 407 8.23 -20.80 28.68
CA ARG A 407 8.10 -20.90 30.14
C ARG A 407 7.21 -19.77 30.68
N PRO A 408 6.06 -20.07 31.31
CA PRO A 408 5.23 -19.05 31.91
C PRO A 408 5.97 -18.45 33.10
N LYS A 409 6.43 -17.19 32.99
CA LYS A 409 6.68 -16.37 34.17
C LYS A 409 5.32 -16.08 34.80
N SER A 410 5.02 -16.77 35.88
CA SER A 410 3.84 -16.53 36.72
C SER A 410 3.86 -15.11 37.25
N ALA A 411 3.12 -14.20 36.63
CA ALA A 411 2.61 -12.96 37.23
C ALA A 411 1.50 -12.33 36.38
N ALA A 412 0.35 -12.12 37.03
CA ALA A 412 -0.79 -11.27 36.68
C ALA A 412 -1.59 -11.57 35.40
N LEU A 413 -2.66 -12.34 35.62
CA LEU A 413 -3.88 -12.39 34.82
C LEU A 413 -4.60 -11.03 34.96
N GLU A 414 -4.35 -10.07 34.08
CA GLU A 414 -5.23 -8.93 33.81
C GLU A 414 -4.79 -8.28 32.49
N GLU A 415 -5.75 -7.73 31.72
CA GLU A 415 -5.58 -7.13 30.38
C GLU A 415 -5.57 -8.10 29.16
N ARG A 416 -6.67 -8.83 29.01
CA ARG A 416 -7.26 -9.06 27.68
C ARG A 416 -8.73 -8.66 27.71
N SER A 417 -8.99 -7.36 27.58
CA SER A 417 -10.35 -6.85 27.41
C SER A 417 -10.75 -7.00 25.94
N ALA A 418 -11.62 -7.96 25.67
CA ALA A 418 -12.44 -7.99 24.47
C ALA A 418 -13.62 -7.02 24.69
N HIS A 419 -13.61 -5.87 24.04
CA HIS A 419 -14.80 -5.02 23.97
C HIS A 419 -15.81 -5.63 23.00
N ASN A 420 -16.70 -6.48 23.54
CA ASN A 420 -17.97 -6.81 22.91
C ASN A 420 -18.96 -5.68 23.19
N THR A 421 -19.43 -4.97 22.16
CA THR A 421 -20.66 -4.19 22.22
C THR A 421 -21.74 -4.91 21.42
N LEU A 422 -22.53 -5.72 22.12
CA LEU A 422 -23.86 -6.14 21.68
C LEU A 422 -24.84 -5.00 21.98
N ASN A 423 -25.42 -4.40 20.97
CA ASN A 423 -26.68 -3.65 21.09
C ASN A 423 -27.58 -4.04 19.90
N ALA A 424 -28.30 -5.15 20.05
CA ALA A 424 -29.43 -5.47 19.20
C ALA A 424 -30.71 -4.95 19.88
N PHE A 425 -31.22 -3.82 19.41
CA PHE A 425 -32.58 -3.39 19.69
C PHE A 425 -33.53 -4.25 18.84
N ALA A 426 -34.32 -5.09 19.52
CA ALA A 426 -35.41 -5.83 18.92
C ALA A 426 -36.60 -4.89 18.67
N TYR A 427 -36.98 -4.71 17.41
CA TYR A 427 -38.34 -4.30 17.03
C TYR A 427 -39.02 -5.50 16.38
N GLY A 428 -39.97 -6.08 17.09
CA GLY A 428 -40.93 -7.03 16.55
C GLY A 428 -42.03 -6.26 15.82
N LEU A 429 -42.21 -6.56 14.54
CA LEU A 429 -43.46 -6.31 13.81
C LEU A 429 -43.95 -7.65 13.28
N GLY A 430 -45.11 -8.05 13.77
CA GLY A 430 -45.79 -9.26 13.35
C GLY A 430 -46.51 -9.07 12.01
N HIS A 431 -46.67 -10.19 11.32
CA HIS A 431 -47.76 -10.38 10.38
C HIS A 431 -48.32 -11.78 10.54
N GLY A 432 -49.58 -11.84 10.95
CA GLY A 432 -50.50 -12.95 10.73
C GLY A 432 -51.85 -12.33 10.35
N GLY A 433 -52.39 -12.73 9.20
CA GLY A 433 -53.63 -12.21 8.61
C GLY A 433 -53.40 -11.58 7.26
#